data_AF-A0A2N7VS16-F1
#
_entry.id   AF-A0A2N7VS16-F1
#
_cell.length_a   1.000
_cell.length_b   1.000
_cell.length_c   1.000
_cell.angle_alpha   90.00
_cell.angle_beta   90.00
_cell.angle_gamma   90.00
#
_symmetry.space_group_name_H-M   'P 1'
#
loop_
_entity.id
_entity.type
_entity.pdbx_description
1 polymer ?
#
loop_
_entity_poly.entity_id
_entity_poly.type
_entity_poly.pdbx_seq_one_letter_code
_entity_poly.pdbx_strand_id
1 'polypeptide(L)' 'MLSFLRSLRRDDRGVSSMEYAVLAGIIVIAVVAAGTVLKDTTTGIPGLFTKLLDTVNTAATTGK' A
#
# COMPACT_ATOMS: atom_id res chain seq x y z
N MET A 1 -42.50 13.74 11.56
CA MET A 1 -41.72 13.42 10.35
C MET A 1 -40.63 14.46 10.04
N LEU A 2 -40.90 15.78 10.11
CA LEU A 2 -39.86 16.81 9.93
C LEU A 2 -38.71 16.79 10.96
N SER A 3 -38.90 16.16 12.12
CA SER A 3 -37.86 16.01 13.15
C SER A 3 -36.74 15.04 12.76
N PHE A 4 -37.05 13.94 12.06
CA PHE A 4 -36.06 12.97 11.57
C PHE A 4 -35.15 13.59 10.50
N LEU A 5 -35.74 14.38 9.59
CA LEU A 5 -34.98 15.16 8.59
C LEU A 5 -34.07 16.20 9.25
N ARG A 6 -34.46 16.75 10.40
CA ARG A 6 -33.64 17.69 11.18
C ARG A 6 -32.50 17.00 11.94
N SER A 7 -32.69 15.74 12.31
CA SER A 7 -31.66 14.89 12.93
C SER A 7 -30.57 14.47 11.93
N LEU A 8 -30.93 14.17 10.68
CA LEU A 8 -29.96 13.91 9.60
C LEU A 8 -29.13 15.14 9.24
N ARG A 9 -29.68 16.35 9.46
CA ARG A 9 -28.98 17.62 9.21
C ARG A 9 -27.96 18.00 10.30
N ARG A 10 -27.88 17.21 11.38
CA ARG A 10 -27.04 17.48 12.56
C ARG A 10 -26.15 16.27 12.87
N ASP A 11 -25.80 15.52 11.83
CA ASP A 11 -25.04 14.29 11.93
C ASP A 11 -23.53 14.59 11.90
N ASP A 12 -23.01 15.07 13.02
CA ASP A 12 -21.57 15.28 13.24
C ASP A 12 -20.78 13.95 13.25
N ARG A 13 -21.49 12.82 13.34
CA ARG A 13 -20.92 11.46 13.23
C ARG A 13 -20.57 11.11 11.78
N GLY A 14 -21.33 11.61 10.81
CA GLY A 14 -21.03 11.47 9.39
C GLY A 14 -19.75 12.21 9.00
N VAL A 15 -19.56 13.42 9.54
CA VAL A 15 -18.36 14.25 9.30
C VAL A 15 -17.11 13.61 9.90
N SER A 16 -17.19 13.11 11.14
CA SER A 16 -16.07 12.37 11.74
C SER A 16 -15.73 11.09 10.97
N SER A 17 -16.73 10.34 10.50
CA SER A 17 -16.48 9.15 9.67
C SER A 17 -15.85 9.47 8.32
N MET A 18 -16.19 10.62 7.73
CA MET A 18 -15.62 11.08 6.46
C MET A 18 -14.14 11.45 6.62
N GLU A 19 -13.76 12.09 7.72
CA GLU A 19 -12.36 12.43 7.99
C GLU A 19 -11.49 11.18 8.13
N TYR A 20 -11.95 10.19 8.89
CA TYR A 20 -11.25 8.91 9.01
C TYR A 20 -11.24 8.13 7.69
N ALA A 21 -12.30 8.19 6.90
CA ALA A 21 -12.34 7.56 5.58
C ALA A 21 -11.33 8.19 4.61
N VAL A 22 -11.19 9.52 4.64
CA VAL A 22 -10.19 10.24 3.84
C VAL A 22 -8.77 9.90 4.30
N LEU A 23 -8.51 9.90 5.61
CA LEU A 23 -7.21 9.49 6.15
C LEU A 23 -6.86 8.04 5.77
N ALA A 24 -7.82 7.12 5.90
CA ALA A 24 -7.65 5.74 5.47
C ALA A 24 -7.37 5.64 3.96
N GLY A 25 -8.06 6.43 3.14
CA GLY A 25 -7.81 6.48 1.69
C GLY A 25 -6.37 6.89 1.35
N ILE A 26 -5.84 7.90 2.02
CA ILE A 26 -4.45 8.35 1.82
C ILE A 26 -3.45 7.26 2.24
N ILE A 27 -3.71 6.58 3.36
CA ILE A 27 -2.86 5.47 3.83
C ILE A 27 -2.84 4.34 2.80
N VAL A 28 -4.01 3.97 2.25
CA VAL A 28 -4.09 2.93 1.21
C VAL A 28 -3.28 3.31 -0.02
N ILE A 29 -3.39 4.57 -0.48
CA ILE A 29 -2.60 5.05 -1.63
C ILE A 29 -1.09 4.94 -1.35
N ALA A 30 -0.65 5.33 -0.16
CA ALA A 30 0.76 5.23 0.23
C ALA A 30 1.25 3.76 0.27
N VAL A 31 0.44 2.85 0.79
CA VAL A 31 0.76 1.41 0.82
C VAL A 31 0.81 0.82 -0.58
N VAL A 32 -0.11 1.20 -1.47
CA VAL A 32 -0.10 0.76 -2.87
C VAL A 32 1.16 1.27 -3.58
N ALA A 33 1.52 2.55 -3.40
CA ALA A 33 2.74 3.12 -3.98
C ALA A 33 4.02 2.45 -3.46
N ALA A 34 4.10 2.14 -2.16
CA ALA A 34 5.21 1.36 -1.61
C ALA A 34 5.22 -0.06 -2.21
N GLY A 35 4.05 -0.68 -2.37
CA GLY A 35 3.88 -1.99 -2.98
C GLY A 35 4.35 -2.04 -4.45
N THR A 36 4.15 -0.98 -5.23
CA THR A 36 4.64 -0.94 -6.63
C THR A 36 6.16 -0.90 -6.69
N VAL A 37 6.81 -0.16 -5.78
CA VAL A 37 8.27 -0.13 -5.69
C VAL A 37 8.83 -1.48 -5.23
N LEU A 38 8.22 -2.11 -4.23
CA LEU A 38 8.68 -3.41 -3.73
C LEU A 38 8.51 -4.54 -4.74
N LYS A 39 7.47 -4.46 -5.60
CA LYS A 39 7.20 -5.44 -6.66
C LYS A 39 8.08 -5.27 -7.89
N ASP A 40 8.81 -4.17 -8.01
CA ASP A 40 9.70 -3.93 -9.14
C ASP A 40 10.71 -5.08 -9.28
N THR A 41 10.79 -5.66 -10.47
CA THR A 41 11.62 -6.84 -10.74
C THR A 41 13.11 -6.53 -10.89
N THR A 42 13.47 -5.25 -10.93
CA THR A 42 14.84 -4.77 -11.16
C THR A 42 15.45 -4.18 -9.89
N THR A 43 14.66 -3.39 -9.17
CA THR A 43 15.10 -2.62 -7.98
C THR A 43 14.37 -3.02 -6.71
N GLY A 44 13.22 -3.69 -6.84
CA GLY A 44 12.46 -4.22 -5.71
C GLY A 44 13.02 -5.54 -5.19
N ILE A 45 12.25 -6.17 -4.30
CA ILE A 45 12.63 -7.41 -3.62
C ILE A 45 12.95 -8.54 -4.63
N PRO A 46 12.15 -8.78 -5.69
CA PRO A 46 12.46 -9.82 -6.65
C PRO A 46 13.80 -9.60 -7.35
N GLY A 47 14.10 -8.36 -7.75
CA GLY A 47 15.38 -8.03 -8.42
C GLY A 47 16.60 -8.25 -7.53
N LEU A 48 16.48 -7.96 -6.23
CA LEU A 48 17.52 -8.26 -5.24
C LEU A 48 17.76 -9.78 -5.14
N PHE A 49 16.70 -10.58 -4.99
CA PHE A 49 16.83 -12.03 -4.90
C PHE A 49 17.37 -12.65 -6.18
N THR A 50 16.95 -12.18 -7.35
CA THR A 50 17.52 -12.62 -8.64
C THR A 50 19.02 -12.36 -8.69
N LYS A 51 19.48 -11.15 -8.34
CA LYS A 51 20.92 -10.82 -8.34
C LYS A 51 21.72 -11.68 -7.36
N LEU A 52 21.16 -11.96 -6.18
CA LEU A 52 21.80 -12.85 -5.20
C LEU A 52 21.91 -14.28 -5.74
N LEU A 53 20.84 -14.80 -6.33
CA LEU A 53 20.83 -16.14 -6.94
C LEU A 53 21.79 -16.23 -8.11
N ASP A 54 21.83 -15.21 -8.98
CA ASP A 54 22.76 -15.15 -10.10
C ASP A 54 24.22 -15.14 -9.62
N THR A 55 24.52 -14.40 -8.55
CA THR A 55 25.86 -14.38 -7.94
C THR A 55 26.24 -15.76 -7.39
N VAL A 56 25.32 -16.41 -6.66
CA VAL A 56 25.56 -17.76 -6.10
C VAL A 56 25.74 -18.79 -7.22
N ASN A 57 24.88 -18.77 -8.24
CA ASN A 57 24.98 -19.69 -9.36
C ASN A 57 26.28 -19.49 -10.14
N THR A 58 26.66 -18.23 -10.39
CA THR A 58 27.94 -17.90 -11.04
C THR A 58 29.11 -18.44 -10.21
N ALA A 59 29.13 -18.19 -8.90
CA ALA A 59 30.17 -18.72 -8.02
C ALA A 59 30.19 -20.26 -8.00
N ALA A 60 29.03 -20.91 -8.03
CA ALA A 60 28.92 -22.37 -8.07
C ALA A 60 29.41 -22.98 -9.39
N THR A 61 29.26 -22.27 -10.50
CA THR A 61 29.73 -22.70 -11.83
C THR A 61 31.18 -22.34 -12.11
N THR A 62 31.69 -21.22 -11.57
CA THR A 62 33.06 -20.75 -11.78
C THR A 62 34.05 -21.31 -10.75
N GLY A 63 33.56 -21.75 -9.58
CA GLY A 63 34.36 -22.41 -8.55
C GLY A 63 34.60 -23.91 -8.78
N LYS A 64 34.29 -24.43 -9.97
CA LYS A 64 34.69 -25.77 -10.43
C LYS A 64 35.63 -25.68 -11.61
#